data_AF-M6VPJ8-F1
#
_entry.id   AF-M6VPJ8-F1
#
_cell.length_a   1.000
_cell.length_b   1.000
_cell.length_c   1.000
_cell.angle_alpha   90.00
_cell.angle_beta   90.00
_cell.angle_gamma   90.00
#
_symmetry.space_group_name_H-M   'P 1'
#
loop_
_entity.id
_entity.type
_entity.pdbx_description
1 polymer ?
#
loop_
_entity_poly.entity_id
_entity_poly.type
_entity_poly.pdbx_seq_one_letter_code
_entity_poly.pdbx_strand_id
1 'polypeptide(L)'
;MLVLTGHPELWPKTEDEEKSALYLGPWCFTRNRYRKFFEQSNFEMLPSPYKDWGDIKVHWSYISKLHDRVIESLGKYSNDFCGLQESEKFWKIRVSYWLVHWLCSYYDRYLTIKSIKKEGPLTVSIVMTDRKVDFRPKSCEDAIEKLIEHEYNLIIYSELLKYLKLPQIFLENEKLNFVFATRKQKQNLKTIIHYFLH
;
A
#
# COMPACT_ATOMS: atom_id res chain seq x y z
N MET A 1 -5.58 -18.50 7.54
CA MET A 1 -4.66 -17.78 6.62
C MET A 1 -5.08 -16.31 6.54
N LEU A 2 -4.14 -15.39 6.34
CA LEU A 2 -4.38 -13.98 6.09
C LEU A 2 -4.00 -13.63 4.63
N VAL A 3 -4.91 -13.03 3.89
CA VAL A 3 -4.71 -12.62 2.48
C VAL A 3 -4.55 -11.10 2.40
N LEU A 4 -3.40 -10.65 1.91
CA LEU A 4 -3.00 -9.25 1.90
C LEU A 4 -3.49 -8.48 0.67
N THR A 5 -3.41 -9.12 -0.50
CA THR A 5 -3.72 -8.55 -1.82
C THR A 5 -4.33 -9.62 -2.73
N GLY A 6 -4.77 -9.22 -3.93
CA GLY A 6 -5.27 -10.14 -4.96
C GLY A 6 -4.16 -10.80 -5.79
N HIS A 7 -2.93 -10.88 -5.27
CA HIS A 7 -1.80 -11.43 -6.01
C HIS A 7 -2.03 -12.92 -6.35
N PRO A 8 -1.99 -13.32 -7.63
CA PRO A 8 -2.41 -14.67 -8.01
C PRO A 8 -1.60 -15.81 -7.37
N GLU A 9 -0.28 -15.64 -7.23
CA GLU A 9 0.58 -16.69 -6.68
C GLU A 9 0.37 -16.94 -5.18
N LEU A 10 -0.22 -15.96 -4.46
CA LEU A 10 -0.51 -16.04 -3.02
C LEU A 10 -2.01 -16.21 -2.72
N TRP A 11 -2.81 -16.46 -3.76
CA TRP A 11 -4.22 -16.72 -3.57
C TRP A 11 -4.43 -18.11 -2.94
N PRO A 12 -5.43 -18.28 -2.04
CA PRO A 12 -5.84 -19.60 -1.55
C PRO A 12 -5.94 -20.64 -2.68
N LYS A 13 -5.35 -21.82 -2.46
CA LYS A 13 -5.24 -22.86 -3.50
C LYS A 13 -6.37 -23.88 -3.43
N THR A 14 -7.05 -23.97 -2.30
CA THR A 14 -8.20 -24.86 -2.09
C THR A 14 -9.44 -24.05 -1.69
N GLU A 15 -10.62 -24.61 -1.93
CA GLU A 15 -11.89 -23.97 -1.54
C GLU A 15 -12.00 -23.80 -0.02
N ASP A 16 -11.50 -24.76 0.76
CA ASP A 16 -11.48 -24.70 2.22
C ASP A 16 -10.56 -23.58 2.74
N GLU A 17 -9.38 -23.41 2.12
CA GLU A 17 -8.49 -22.28 2.43
C GLU A 17 -9.15 -20.94 2.08
N GLU A 18 -9.84 -20.86 0.95
CA GLU A 18 -10.50 -19.63 0.49
C GLU A 18 -11.62 -19.21 1.45
N LYS A 19 -12.47 -20.15 1.87
CA LYS A 19 -13.57 -19.87 2.79
C LYS A 19 -13.12 -19.59 4.22
N SER A 20 -11.97 -20.13 4.65
CA SER A 20 -11.44 -19.95 6.01
C SER A 20 -10.42 -18.81 6.12
N ALA A 21 -10.01 -18.21 5.00
CA ALA A 21 -9.09 -17.08 4.98
C ALA A 21 -9.74 -15.80 5.50
N LEU A 22 -8.93 -14.97 6.17
CA LEU A 22 -9.26 -13.58 6.46
C LEU A 22 -8.64 -12.70 5.37
N TYR A 23 -9.47 -11.93 4.67
CA TYR A 23 -9.02 -10.99 3.64
C TYR A 23 -8.88 -9.58 4.24
N LEU A 24 -7.78 -8.88 3.96
CA LEU A 24 -7.57 -7.54 4.52
C LEU A 24 -8.56 -6.48 4.02
N GLY A 25 -9.19 -6.73 2.87
CA GLY A 25 -10.24 -5.87 2.37
C GLY A 25 -10.64 -6.15 0.92
N PRO A 26 -11.58 -5.36 0.37
CA PRO A 26 -12.14 -5.52 -0.96
C PRO A 26 -11.12 -5.59 -2.11
N TRP A 27 -9.98 -4.91 -1.94
CA TRP A 27 -8.90 -4.91 -2.94
C TRP A 27 -8.30 -6.30 -3.16
N CYS A 28 -8.51 -7.29 -2.28
CA CYS A 28 -8.08 -8.66 -2.56
C CYS A 28 -8.81 -9.27 -3.78
N PHE A 29 -10.00 -8.76 -4.10
CA PHE A 29 -10.83 -9.23 -5.21
C PHE A 29 -10.75 -8.31 -6.44
N THR A 30 -10.03 -7.18 -6.36
CA THR A 30 -9.83 -6.30 -7.54
C THR A 30 -8.77 -6.91 -8.45
N ARG A 31 -9.01 -6.90 -9.76
CA ARG A 31 -8.06 -7.44 -10.77
C ARG A 31 -7.57 -8.87 -10.44
N ASN A 32 -8.39 -9.63 -9.72
CA ASN A 32 -8.09 -10.99 -9.29
C ASN A 32 -8.34 -11.96 -10.46
N ARG A 33 -7.50 -12.99 -10.59
CA ARG A 33 -7.57 -13.97 -11.67
C ARG A 33 -8.62 -15.06 -11.43
N TYR A 34 -8.93 -15.34 -10.17
CA TYR A 34 -9.75 -16.47 -9.74
C TYR A 34 -11.18 -16.07 -9.38
N ARG A 35 -11.38 -14.86 -8.86
CA ARG A 35 -12.67 -14.34 -8.41
C ARG A 35 -12.97 -12.96 -8.98
N LYS A 36 -14.25 -12.65 -9.12
CA LYS A 36 -14.76 -11.32 -9.47
C LYS A 36 -14.95 -10.49 -8.21
N PHE A 37 -14.80 -9.17 -8.34
CA PHE A 37 -14.91 -8.22 -7.23
C PHE A 37 -16.19 -8.37 -6.40
N PHE A 38 -17.34 -8.57 -7.04
CA PHE A 38 -18.64 -8.67 -6.36
C PHE A 38 -18.83 -9.97 -5.57
N GLU A 39 -17.97 -10.98 -5.73
CA GLU A 39 -18.03 -12.22 -4.95
C GLU A 39 -17.49 -12.05 -3.53
N GLN A 40 -16.82 -10.93 -3.22
CA GLN A 40 -16.20 -10.65 -1.93
C GLN A 40 -17.16 -10.73 -0.73
N SER A 41 -18.46 -10.53 -0.94
CA SER A 41 -19.47 -10.63 0.12
C SER A 41 -19.62 -12.03 0.70
N ASN A 42 -19.08 -13.04 0.01
CA ASN A 42 -19.13 -14.44 0.43
C ASN A 42 -17.95 -14.84 1.33
N PHE A 43 -17.04 -13.90 1.63
CA PHE A 43 -15.78 -14.18 2.34
C PHE A 43 -15.61 -13.31 3.59
N GLU A 44 -14.85 -13.81 4.56
CA GLU A 44 -14.53 -13.07 5.78
C GLU A 44 -13.52 -11.95 5.46
N MET A 45 -13.97 -10.70 5.59
CA MET A 45 -13.12 -9.52 5.38
C MET A 45 -12.89 -8.78 6.69
N LEU A 46 -11.70 -8.21 6.82
CA LEU A 46 -11.41 -7.27 7.88
C LEU A 46 -12.25 -5.99 7.68
N PRO A 47 -12.92 -5.47 8.73
CA PRO A 47 -13.65 -4.22 8.61
C PRO A 47 -12.69 -3.05 8.33
N SER A 48 -13.20 -2.06 7.61
CA SER A 48 -12.49 -0.79 7.38
C SER A 48 -12.03 -0.20 8.71
N PRO A 49 -10.78 0.30 8.81
CA PRO A 49 -10.33 1.03 9.98
C PRO A 49 -11.05 2.36 10.17
N TYR A 50 -11.67 2.91 9.12
CA TYR A 50 -12.50 4.12 9.16
C TYR A 50 -13.98 3.74 9.25
N LYS A 51 -14.63 4.04 10.38
CA LYS A 51 -16.05 3.70 10.59
C LYS A 51 -16.98 4.81 10.10
N ASP A 52 -16.56 6.05 10.28
CA ASP A 52 -17.34 7.22 9.94
C ASP A 52 -16.45 8.42 9.58
N TRP A 53 -17.08 9.54 9.23
CA TRP A 53 -16.40 10.78 8.89
C TRP A 53 -15.60 11.39 10.05
N GLY A 54 -15.95 11.08 11.29
CA GLY A 54 -15.19 11.48 12.48
C GLY A 54 -13.83 10.79 12.52
N ASP A 55 -13.79 9.47 12.33
CA ASP A 55 -12.54 8.70 12.24
C ASP A 55 -11.65 9.21 11.11
N ILE A 56 -12.22 9.46 9.93
CA ILE A 56 -11.48 10.01 8.77
C ILE A 56 -10.82 11.35 9.14
N LYS A 57 -11.54 12.26 9.82
CA LYS A 57 -10.97 13.55 10.24
C LYS A 57 -9.81 13.39 11.22
N VAL A 58 -9.92 12.45 12.17
CA VAL A 58 -8.85 12.16 13.14
C VAL A 58 -7.60 11.67 12.41
N HIS A 59 -7.76 10.70 11.52
CA HIS A 59 -6.65 10.11 10.76
C HIS A 59 -6.05 11.11 9.76
N TRP A 60 -6.86 11.94 9.10
CA TRP A 60 -6.39 13.02 8.25
C TRP A 60 -5.58 14.05 9.03
N SER A 61 -6.03 14.45 10.22
CA SER A 61 -5.27 15.35 11.08
C SER A 61 -3.90 14.78 11.46
N TYR A 62 -3.84 13.47 11.73
CA TYR A 62 -2.57 12.77 11.96
C TYR A 62 -1.67 12.80 10.73
N ILE A 63 -2.19 12.45 9.54
CA ILE A 63 -1.43 12.47 8.28
C ILE A 63 -0.90 13.88 7.98
N SER A 64 -1.71 14.92 8.16
CA SER A 64 -1.30 16.31 7.92
C SER A 64 -0.13 16.72 8.83
N LYS A 65 -0.18 16.39 10.13
CA LYS A 65 0.94 16.65 11.05
C LYS A 65 2.17 15.80 10.74
N LEU A 66 1.98 14.56 10.28
CA LEU A 66 3.07 13.70 9.85
C LEU A 66 3.75 14.26 8.59
N HIS A 67 2.96 14.72 7.62
CA HIS A 67 3.43 15.37 6.41
C HIS A 67 4.34 16.55 6.73
N ASP A 68 3.92 17.46 7.61
CA ASP A 68 4.73 18.64 7.97
C ASP A 68 6.04 18.28 8.69
N ARG A 69 6.08 17.19 9.46
CA ARG A 69 7.34 16.71 10.07
C ARG A 69 8.26 16.06 9.04
N VAL A 70 7.69 15.29 8.11
CA VAL A 70 8.46 14.58 7.08
C VAL A 70 9.04 15.57 6.08
N ILE A 71 8.29 16.59 5.67
CA ILE A 71 8.77 17.57 4.67
C ILE A 71 9.97 18.36 5.18
N GLU A 72 10.03 18.69 6.48
CA GLU A 72 11.18 19.38 7.07
C GLU A 72 12.45 18.53 6.94
N SER A 73 12.36 17.26 7.34
CA SER A 73 13.49 16.32 7.29
C SER A 73 13.89 16.00 5.85
N LEU A 74 12.90 15.82 4.98
CA LEU A 74 13.11 15.50 3.57
C LEU A 74 13.70 16.67 2.79
N GLY A 75 13.31 17.91 3.11
CA GLY A 75 13.87 19.11 2.49
C GLY A 75 15.35 19.28 2.82
N LYS A 76 15.73 19.05 4.09
CA LYS A 76 17.14 19.04 4.51
C LYS A 76 17.93 17.97 3.76
N TYR A 77 17.44 16.73 3.76
CA TYR A 77 18.06 15.63 3.01
C TYR A 77 18.20 15.94 1.51
N SER A 78 17.17 16.53 0.88
CA SER A 78 17.18 16.83 -0.54
C SER A 78 18.15 17.96 -0.89
N ASN A 79 18.28 18.96 -0.02
CA ASN A 79 19.31 19.98 -0.15
C ASN A 79 20.72 19.35 -0.12
N ASP A 80 20.99 18.52 0.88
CA ASP A 80 22.28 17.86 1.04
C ASP A 80 22.59 16.93 -0.15
N PHE A 81 21.62 16.14 -0.59
CA PHE A 81 21.76 15.19 -1.69
C PHE A 81 21.99 15.87 -3.05
N CYS A 82 21.29 16.98 -3.31
CA CYS A 82 21.38 17.71 -4.58
C CYS A 82 22.43 18.82 -4.57
N GLY A 83 23.08 19.11 -3.44
CA GLY A 83 23.96 20.27 -3.29
C GLY A 83 23.23 21.60 -3.42
N LEU A 84 21.97 21.67 -2.97
CA LEU A 84 21.12 22.86 -3.02
C LEU A 84 20.99 23.50 -1.63
N GLN A 85 20.55 24.76 -1.59
CA GLN A 85 20.22 25.48 -0.35
C GLN A 85 18.82 26.09 -0.43
N GLU A 86 17.85 25.27 -0.85
CA GLU A 86 16.48 25.71 -1.04
C GLU A 86 15.70 25.74 0.28
N SER A 87 14.68 26.61 0.34
CA SER A 87 13.83 26.76 1.52
C SER A 87 12.92 25.54 1.75
N GLU A 88 12.45 25.34 2.99
CA GLU A 88 11.40 24.36 3.29
C GLU A 88 10.15 24.59 2.43
N LYS A 89 9.77 25.85 2.20
CA LYS A 89 8.63 26.22 1.35
C LYS A 89 8.80 25.70 -0.08
N PHE A 90 10.01 25.79 -0.63
CA PHE A 90 10.32 25.26 -1.97
C PHE A 90 10.08 23.74 -2.00
N TRP A 91 10.65 23.01 -1.04
CA TRP A 91 10.49 21.56 -0.96
C TRP A 91 9.03 21.16 -0.72
N LYS A 92 8.32 21.88 0.15
CA LYS A 92 6.89 21.68 0.38
C LYS A 92 6.11 21.78 -0.92
N ILE A 93 6.32 22.81 -1.72
CA ILE A 93 5.62 22.93 -3.02
C ILE A 93 5.97 21.77 -3.96
N ARG A 94 7.24 21.37 -4.02
CA ARG A 94 7.72 20.32 -4.95
C ARG A 94 7.26 18.92 -4.58
N VAL A 95 7.17 18.62 -3.30
CA VAL A 95 7.08 17.24 -2.79
C VAL A 95 5.71 16.93 -2.17
N SER A 96 4.97 17.94 -1.70
CA SER A 96 3.73 17.70 -0.94
C SER A 96 2.74 16.82 -1.68
N TYR A 97 2.59 17.01 -3.00
CA TYR A 97 1.65 16.25 -3.81
C TYR A 97 1.90 14.74 -3.72
N TRP A 98 3.13 14.28 -3.97
CA TRP A 98 3.40 12.85 -3.90
C TRP A 98 3.49 12.35 -2.46
N LEU A 99 4.00 13.19 -1.54
CA LEU A 99 4.18 12.81 -0.14
C LEU A 99 2.83 12.53 0.52
N VAL A 100 1.79 13.32 0.25
CA VAL A 100 0.46 13.07 0.82
C VAL A 100 -0.11 11.74 0.32
N HIS A 101 0.00 11.42 -0.98
CA HIS A 101 -0.46 10.14 -1.52
C HIS A 101 0.27 8.96 -0.88
N TRP A 102 1.59 9.08 -0.73
CA TRP A 102 2.42 8.05 -0.11
C TRP A 102 2.05 7.85 1.37
N LEU A 103 1.94 8.93 2.15
CA LEU A 103 1.58 8.88 3.56
C LEU A 103 0.18 8.32 3.78
N CYS A 104 -0.82 8.77 3.00
CA CYS A 104 -2.17 8.22 3.07
C CYS A 104 -2.18 6.72 2.80
N SER A 105 -1.50 6.27 1.74
CA SER A 105 -1.47 4.86 1.35
C SER A 105 -0.77 3.98 2.38
N TYR A 106 0.40 4.41 2.87
CA TYR A 106 1.13 3.67 3.91
C TYR A 106 0.36 3.63 5.23
N TYR A 107 -0.23 4.75 5.64
CA TYR A 107 -0.96 4.84 6.89
C TYR A 107 -2.23 3.99 6.87
N ASP A 108 -2.94 3.94 5.74
CA ASP A 108 -4.09 3.07 5.52
C ASP A 108 -3.75 1.58 5.72
N ARG A 109 -2.64 1.12 5.12
CA ARG A 109 -2.14 -0.27 5.28
C ARG A 109 -1.70 -0.56 6.72
N TYR A 110 -1.05 0.42 7.35
CA TYR A 110 -0.66 0.34 8.76
C TYR A 110 -1.87 0.18 9.67
N LEU A 111 -2.91 1.00 9.49
CA LEU A 111 -4.14 0.92 10.27
C LEU A 111 -4.88 -0.41 10.03
N THR A 112 -4.91 -0.86 8.78
CA THR A 112 -5.51 -2.15 8.40
C THR A 112 -4.81 -3.30 9.12
N ILE A 113 -3.47 -3.35 9.14
CA ILE A 113 -2.77 -4.40 9.91
C ILE A 113 -3.05 -4.25 11.42
N LYS A 114 -3.07 -3.02 11.93
CA LYS A 114 -3.33 -2.76 13.35
C LYS A 114 -4.75 -3.10 13.80
N SER A 115 -5.72 -3.13 12.88
CA SER A 115 -7.11 -3.46 13.21
C SER A 115 -7.38 -4.97 13.29
N ILE A 116 -6.39 -5.82 12.98
CA ILE A 116 -6.49 -7.28 13.09
C ILE A 116 -6.63 -7.68 14.58
N LYS A 117 -7.86 -8.04 14.97
CA LYS A 117 -8.22 -8.47 16.34
C LYS A 117 -8.56 -9.96 16.47
N LYS A 118 -8.24 -10.78 15.47
CA LYS A 118 -8.65 -12.19 15.44
C LYS A 118 -8.01 -12.98 16.58
N GLU A 119 -8.84 -13.69 17.33
CA GLU A 119 -8.42 -14.64 18.37
C GLU A 119 -7.97 -15.93 17.68
N GLY A 120 -6.68 -16.01 17.37
CA GLY A 120 -6.08 -17.21 16.80
C GLY A 120 -4.85 -16.93 15.93
N PRO A 121 -4.00 -17.96 15.73
CA PRO A 121 -2.83 -17.84 14.88
C PRO A 121 -3.24 -17.61 13.42
N LEU A 122 -2.67 -16.59 12.80
CA LEU A 122 -2.83 -16.28 11.38
C LEU A 122 -1.49 -16.46 10.67
N THR A 123 -1.43 -17.43 9.76
CA THR A 123 -0.32 -17.54 8.82
C THR A 123 -0.51 -16.57 7.65
N VAL A 124 0.55 -15.87 7.26
CA VAL A 124 0.57 -14.94 6.12
C VAL A 124 1.82 -15.15 5.28
N SER A 125 1.62 -15.29 3.98
CA SER A 125 2.68 -15.26 2.99
C SER A 125 3.12 -13.82 2.74
N ILE A 126 4.40 -13.55 2.95
CA ILE A 126 5.02 -12.26 2.72
C ILE A 126 6.16 -12.39 1.72
N VAL A 127 6.50 -11.30 1.07
CA VAL A 127 7.66 -11.23 0.19
C VAL A 127 8.78 -10.48 0.87
N MET A 128 9.98 -10.63 0.33
CA MET A 128 10.94 -9.56 0.50
C MET A 128 11.55 -9.12 -0.80
N THR A 129 11.84 -7.82 -0.83
CA THR A 129 12.55 -7.17 -1.89
C THR A 129 13.97 -7.73 -1.89
N ASP A 130 14.28 -8.59 -2.86
CA ASP A 130 15.67 -8.90 -3.18
C ASP A 130 16.32 -7.60 -3.67
N ARG A 131 17.55 -7.30 -3.20
CA ARG A 131 18.33 -6.13 -3.60
C ARG A 131 18.55 -6.04 -5.12
N LYS A 132 18.32 -7.15 -5.84
CA LYS A 132 18.45 -7.24 -7.30
C LYS A 132 17.35 -6.54 -8.08
N VAL A 133 16.17 -6.35 -7.49
CA VAL A 133 15.03 -5.71 -8.18
C VAL A 133 14.80 -4.33 -7.58
N ASP A 134 14.91 -3.29 -8.41
CA ASP A 134 14.66 -1.92 -7.99
C ASP A 134 13.15 -1.62 -7.99
N PHE A 135 12.57 -1.63 -6.80
CA PHE A 135 11.15 -1.31 -6.58
C PHE A 135 10.91 0.18 -6.35
N ARG A 136 11.96 1.02 -6.35
CA ARG A 136 11.80 2.45 -6.08
C ARG A 136 11.01 3.09 -7.22
N PRO A 137 9.96 3.88 -6.91
CA PRO A 137 9.27 4.66 -7.92
C PRO A 137 10.22 5.58 -8.67
N LYS A 138 10.05 5.68 -9.98
CA LYS A 138 10.89 6.51 -10.86
C LYS A 138 10.39 7.93 -11.02
N SER A 139 9.10 8.15 -10.76
CA SER A 139 8.45 9.46 -10.77
C SER A 139 7.26 9.46 -9.81
N CYS A 140 6.62 10.62 -9.64
CA CYS A 140 5.40 10.74 -8.83
C CYS A 140 4.26 9.90 -9.43
N GLU A 141 4.13 9.92 -10.75
CA GLU A 141 3.14 9.17 -11.52
C GLU A 141 3.41 7.66 -11.39
N ASP A 142 4.66 7.23 -11.53
CA ASP A 142 5.04 5.83 -11.33
C ASP A 142 4.77 5.36 -9.89
N ALA A 143 4.96 6.24 -8.89
CA ALA A 143 4.64 5.93 -7.50
C ALA A 143 3.14 5.69 -7.32
N ILE A 144 2.32 6.60 -7.85
CA ILE A 144 0.87 6.52 -7.79
C ILE A 144 0.35 5.26 -8.50
N GLU A 145 0.86 4.98 -9.70
CA GLU A 145 0.52 3.75 -10.45
C GLU A 145 0.94 2.50 -9.67
N LYS A 146 2.11 2.50 -9.03
CA LYS A 146 2.55 1.39 -8.18
C LYS A 146 1.65 1.17 -6.98
N LEU A 147 1.18 2.23 -6.32
CA LEU A 147 0.36 2.12 -5.10
C LEU A 147 -0.97 1.37 -5.32
N ILE A 148 -1.44 1.23 -6.56
CA ILE A 148 -2.65 0.46 -6.90
C ILE A 148 -2.37 -0.99 -7.35
N GLU A 149 -1.11 -1.37 -7.59
CA GLU A 149 -0.74 -2.72 -8.06
C GLU A 149 -0.54 -3.70 -6.89
N HIS A 150 -0.96 -4.95 -7.07
CA HIS A 150 -0.93 -5.96 -6.01
C HIS A 150 0.48 -6.25 -5.51
N GLU A 151 1.46 -6.22 -6.39
CA GLU A 151 2.87 -6.51 -6.13
C GLU A 151 3.49 -5.47 -5.19
N TYR A 152 3.27 -4.19 -5.48
CA TYR A 152 3.79 -3.10 -4.64
C TYR A 152 3.08 -3.05 -3.29
N ASN A 153 1.76 -3.30 -3.29
CA ASN A 153 0.98 -3.43 -2.06
C ASN A 153 1.47 -4.58 -1.19
N LEU A 154 1.78 -5.73 -1.80
CA LEU A 154 2.31 -6.89 -1.11
C LEU A 154 3.67 -6.59 -0.47
N ILE A 155 4.54 -5.81 -1.13
CA ILE A 155 5.80 -5.32 -0.54
C ILE A 155 5.53 -4.47 0.69
N ILE A 156 4.66 -3.45 0.60
CA ILE A 156 4.35 -2.55 1.72
C ILE A 156 3.78 -3.33 2.91
N TYR A 157 2.82 -4.22 2.67
CA TYR A 157 2.26 -5.06 3.73
C TYR A 157 3.33 -5.97 4.37
N SER A 158 4.22 -6.54 3.57
CA SER A 158 5.31 -7.39 4.06
C SER A 158 6.28 -6.62 4.96
N GLU A 159 6.63 -5.39 4.58
CA GLU A 159 7.48 -4.51 5.39
C GLU A 159 6.79 -4.11 6.71
N LEU A 160 5.51 -3.72 6.65
CA LEU A 160 4.73 -3.35 7.83
C LEU A 160 4.56 -4.52 8.79
N LEU A 161 4.28 -5.73 8.30
CA LEU A 161 4.14 -6.93 9.14
C LEU A 161 5.45 -7.29 9.85
N LYS A 162 6.59 -7.17 9.17
CA LYS A 162 7.93 -7.36 9.77
C LYS A 162 8.23 -6.33 10.83
N TYR A 163 7.85 -5.08 10.60
CA TYR A 163 8.06 -3.99 11.54
C TYR A 163 7.18 -4.16 12.78
N LEU A 164 5.90 -4.50 12.60
CA LEU A 164 4.91 -4.57 13.67
C LEU A 164 5.02 -5.82 14.55
N LYS A 165 5.50 -6.95 14.00
CA LYS A 165 5.69 -8.22 14.71
C LYS A 165 4.50 -8.59 15.62
N LEU A 166 3.31 -8.57 15.04
CA LEU A 166 2.09 -8.92 15.78
C LEU A 166 2.16 -10.40 16.23
N PRO A 167 1.98 -10.70 17.52
CA PRO A 167 2.25 -12.03 18.08
C PRO A 167 1.33 -13.12 17.52
N GLN A 168 0.13 -12.74 17.07
CA GLN A 168 -0.84 -13.66 16.47
C GLN A 168 -0.56 -13.93 14.98
N ILE A 169 0.44 -13.29 14.36
CA ILE A 169 0.72 -13.42 12.94
C ILE A 169 2.06 -14.16 12.71
N PHE A 170 2.00 -15.26 11.98
CA PHE A 170 3.13 -16.09 11.59
C PHE A 170 3.50 -15.80 10.13
N LEU A 171 4.74 -15.37 9.91
CA LEU A 171 5.22 -14.92 8.61
C LEU A 171 5.88 -16.08 7.84
N GLU A 172 5.40 -16.34 6.63
CA GLU A 172 6.00 -17.28 5.67
C GLU A 172 6.64 -16.48 4.54
N ASN A 173 7.94 -16.71 4.27
CA ASN A 173 8.66 -15.95 3.25
C ASN A 173 8.52 -16.64 1.89
N GLU A 174 7.92 -15.94 0.94
CA GLU A 174 7.74 -16.37 -0.43
C GLU A 174 8.75 -15.72 -1.37
N LYS A 175 9.26 -16.51 -2.32
CA LYS A 175 10.10 -16.03 -3.42
C LYS A 175 9.25 -15.83 -4.65
N LEU A 176 8.70 -14.63 -4.81
CA LEU A 176 7.94 -14.26 -6.01
C LEU A 176 8.83 -13.53 -7.01
N ASN A 177 8.68 -13.85 -8.28
CA ASN A 177 9.28 -13.09 -9.36
C ASN A 177 8.33 -11.97 -9.74
N PHE A 178 8.57 -10.78 -9.20
CA PHE A 178 7.77 -9.61 -9.56
C PHE A 178 8.03 -9.20 -11.01
N VAL A 179 7.02 -9.37 -11.85
CA VAL A 179 7.01 -8.83 -13.23
C VAL A 179 6.04 -7.66 -13.26
N PHE A 180 6.54 -6.45 -13.04
CA PHE A 180 5.74 -5.27 -13.35
C PHE A 180 5.67 -5.14 -14.85
N ALA A 181 4.48 -5.38 -15.42
CA ALA A 181 4.20 -4.94 -16.78
C ALA A 181 4.42 -3.42 -16.80
N THR A 182 5.46 -2.95 -17.50
CA THR A 182 5.54 -1.53 -17.86
C THR A 182 4.35 -1.26 -18.76
N ARG A 183 3.23 -0.81 -18.20
CA ARG A 183 2.19 -0.19 -19.00
C ARG A 183 2.82 1.06 -19.58
N LYS A 184 3.31 0.97 -20.82
CA LYS A 184 3.36 2.15 -21.69
C LYS A 184 1.91 2.54 -21.95
N GLN A 185 1.25 3.13 -20.95
CA GLN A 185 0.05 3.89 -21.23
C GLN A 185 0.54 5.08 -22.06
N LYS A 186 0.11 5.17 -23.32
CA LYS A 186 0.18 6.44 -24.04
C LYS A 186 -0.66 7.42 -23.22
N GLN A 187 -0.02 8.16 -22.33
CA GLN A 187 -0.65 9.23 -21.60
C GLN A 187 -0.92 10.34 -22.61
N ASN A 188 -2.17 10.44 -23.07
CA ASN A 188 -2.60 11.59 -23.84
C ASN A 188 -3.02 12.67 -22.84
N LEU A 189 -2.92 13.95 -23.23
CA LEU A 189 -3.21 15.11 -22.37
C LEU A 189 -4.54 14.96 -21.58
N LYS A 190 -5.53 14.32 -22.20
CA LYS A 190 -6.85 14.04 -21.63
C LYS A 190 -6.81 13.13 -20.39
N THR A 191 -5.93 12.13 -20.39
CA THR A 191 -5.77 11.19 -19.27
C THR A 191 -5.09 11.86 -18.08
N ILE A 192 -4.10 12.73 -18.35
CA ILE A 192 -3.41 13.54 -17.34
C ILE A 192 -4.39 14.54 -16.72
N ILE A 193 -5.15 15.27 -17.55
CA ILE A 193 -6.13 16.25 -17.07
C ILE A 193 -7.25 15.57 -16.27
N HIS A 194 -7.73 14.40 -16.68
CA HIS A 194 -8.73 13.65 -15.92
C HIS A 194 -8.21 13.24 -14.53
N TYR A 195 -6.95 12.85 -14.44
CA TYR A 195 -6.30 12.47 -13.18
C TYR A 195 -6.12 13.65 -12.20
N PHE A 196 -5.98 14.88 -12.70
CA PHE A 196 -5.86 16.07 -11.85
C PHE A 196 -7.20 16.70 -11.45
N LEU A 197 -8.30 16.32 -12.11
CA LEU A 197 -9.63 16.91 -11.91
C LEU A 197 -10.62 15.99 -11.18
N HIS A 198 -10.24 14.73 -10.89
CA HIS A 198 -11.05 13.73 -10.17
C HIS A 198 -10.20 12.96 -9.17
#